data_AF-A0A966QZT7-F1
#
_entry.id   AF-A0A966QZT7-F1
#
_cell.length_a   1.000
_cell.length_b   1.000
_cell.length_c   1.000
_cell.angle_alpha   90.00
_cell.angle_beta   90.00
_cell.angle_gamma   90.00
#
_symmetry.space_group_name_H-M   'P 1'
#
loop_
_entity.id
_entity.type
_entity.pdbx_description
1 polymer ?
#
loop_
_entity_poly.entity_id
_entity_poly.type
_entity_poly.pdbx_seq_one_letter_code
_entity_poly.pdbx_strand_id
1 'polypeptide(L)'
;MNDIYSVSDLNKFAESIRKNAALSFTESYDENLDDFISITQMKNLITTNAIGTDEDGNLLIDEASYNKTFDEVSIWLHNVGLAKLAAAGRVECAWDSKLNEMTFWLPSSELTLKSEDDAPKPKRKSIRRNKKNKE
;
A
#
# COMPACT_ATOMS: atom_id res chain seq x y z
N MET A 1 -18.22 13.84 -22.39
CA MET A 1 -16.96 14.25 -23.06
C MET A 1 -15.91 14.12 -21.99
N ASN A 2 -14.88 13.29 -22.21
CA ASN A 2 -13.74 13.29 -21.30
C ASN A 2 -12.90 14.52 -21.64
N ASP A 3 -12.61 15.34 -20.65
CA ASP A 3 -11.71 16.47 -20.82
C ASP A 3 -10.29 15.92 -21.06
N ILE A 4 -9.64 16.43 -22.11
CA ILE A 4 -8.26 16.07 -22.45
C ILE A 4 -7.37 17.24 -22.02
N TYR A 5 -6.32 16.90 -21.28
CA TYR A 5 -5.35 17.84 -20.73
C TYR A 5 -3.97 17.57 -21.34
N SER A 6 -3.20 18.65 -21.54
CA SER A 6 -1.80 18.58 -21.98
C SER A 6 -0.85 18.69 -20.78
N VAL A 7 0.14 17.80 -20.71
CA VAL A 7 1.14 17.79 -19.64
C VAL A 7 2.31 18.70 -20.01
N SER A 8 2.32 19.90 -19.45
CA SER A 8 3.37 20.90 -19.70
C SER A 8 4.71 20.63 -19.00
N ASP A 9 4.69 19.88 -17.88
CA ASP A 9 5.90 19.49 -17.14
C ASP A 9 5.79 18.03 -16.71
N LEU A 10 6.35 17.14 -17.53
CA LEU A 10 6.31 15.70 -17.29
C LEU A 10 7.07 15.28 -16.03
N ASN A 11 8.11 16.02 -15.62
CA ASN A 11 8.83 15.71 -14.37
C ASN A 11 7.94 15.92 -13.17
N LYS A 12 7.37 17.13 -13.05
CA LYS A 12 6.50 17.46 -11.91
C LYS A 12 5.23 16.61 -11.89
N PHE A 13 4.70 16.30 -13.06
CA PHE A 13 3.54 15.42 -13.17
C PHE A 13 3.88 14.00 -12.68
N ALA A 14 5.02 13.45 -13.10
CA ALA A 14 5.53 12.16 -12.62
C ALA A 14 5.77 12.15 -11.10
N GLU A 15 6.39 13.19 -10.56
CA GLU A 15 6.61 13.36 -9.11
C GLU A 15 5.28 13.41 -8.35
N SER A 16 4.29 14.15 -8.87
CA SER A 16 2.98 14.31 -8.26
C SER A 16 2.21 13.00 -8.19
N ILE A 17 2.09 12.27 -9.31
CA ILE A 17 1.40 10.96 -9.34
C ILE A 17 2.07 10.01 -8.37
N ARG A 18 3.40 9.87 -8.43
CA ARG A 18 4.14 8.95 -7.57
C ARG A 18 3.94 9.27 -6.09
N LYS A 19 3.97 10.55 -5.72
CA LYS A 19 3.74 11.00 -4.35
C LYS A 19 2.31 10.73 -3.90
N ASN A 20 1.32 11.04 -4.72
CA ASN A 20 -0.09 10.80 -4.38
C ASN A 20 -0.40 9.31 -4.25
N ALA A 21 0.19 8.46 -5.11
CA ALA A 21 0.07 7.02 -5.00
C ALA A 21 0.66 6.51 -3.68
N ALA A 22 1.84 7.01 -3.27
CA ALA A 22 2.43 6.66 -1.97
C ALA A 22 1.56 7.10 -0.78
N LEU A 23 1.03 8.33 -0.85
CA LEU A 23 0.13 8.87 0.18
C LEU A 23 -1.23 8.15 0.25
N SER A 24 -1.60 7.37 -0.76
CA SER A 24 -2.80 6.54 -0.69
C SER A 24 -2.67 5.39 0.32
N PHE A 25 -1.44 4.99 0.67
CA PHE A 25 -1.16 3.91 1.64
C PHE A 25 -0.90 4.43 3.07
N THR A 26 -0.49 5.69 3.22
CA THR A 26 -0.08 6.27 4.51
C THR A 26 -0.28 7.78 4.50
N GLU A 27 -0.68 8.35 5.64
CA GLU A 27 -0.92 9.80 5.79
C GLU A 27 0.36 10.64 5.58
N SER A 28 1.52 10.07 5.87
CA SER A 28 2.83 10.69 5.67
C SER A 28 3.83 9.69 5.12
N TYR A 29 4.71 10.16 4.23
CA TYR A 29 5.75 9.35 3.61
C TYR A 29 7.06 10.13 3.56
N ASP A 30 8.06 9.66 4.33
CA ASP A 30 9.38 10.28 4.47
C ASP A 30 10.51 9.48 3.80
N GLU A 31 10.19 8.33 3.21
CA GLU A 31 11.17 7.48 2.52
C GLU A 31 11.51 8.00 1.12
N ASN A 32 12.61 7.50 0.57
CA ASN A 32 13.00 7.81 -0.79
C ASN A 32 12.16 6.98 -1.80
N LEU A 33 11.24 7.64 -2.51
CA LEU A 33 10.41 6.98 -3.53
C LEU A 33 11.22 6.41 -4.70
N ASP A 34 12.43 6.89 -4.96
CA ASP A 34 13.31 6.32 -6.00
C ASP A 34 13.72 4.87 -5.68
N ASP A 35 13.66 4.46 -4.40
CA ASP A 35 13.94 3.08 -4.02
C ASP A 35 12.77 2.13 -4.37
N PHE A 36 11.64 2.66 -4.82
CA PHE A 36 10.45 1.90 -5.19
C PHE A 36 10.17 2.00 -6.70
N ILE A 37 10.13 3.24 -7.21
CA ILE A 37 9.97 3.53 -8.62
C ILE A 37 10.66 4.86 -8.94
N SER A 38 11.63 4.82 -9.85
CA SER A 38 12.36 6.02 -10.28
C SER A 38 11.46 6.96 -11.09
N ILE A 39 11.81 8.26 -11.10
CA ILE A 39 11.13 9.24 -11.96
C ILE A 39 11.19 8.84 -13.44
N THR A 40 12.29 8.25 -13.92
CA THR A 40 12.39 7.79 -15.31
C THR A 40 11.38 6.68 -15.62
N GLN A 41 11.19 5.72 -14.71
CA GLN A 41 10.16 4.68 -14.87
C GLN A 41 8.76 5.29 -14.87
N MET A 42 8.49 6.27 -14.00
CA MET A 42 7.23 7.00 -13.99
C MET A 42 6.94 7.68 -15.33
N LYS A 43 7.93 8.38 -15.91
CA LYS A 43 7.76 9.02 -17.21
C LYS A 43 7.43 8.03 -18.32
N ASN A 44 8.10 6.88 -18.32
CA ASN A 44 7.84 5.82 -19.30
C ASN A 44 6.41 5.30 -19.14
N LEU A 45 5.96 5.05 -17.91
CA LEU A 45 4.61 4.60 -17.61
C LEU A 45 3.55 5.59 -18.09
N ILE A 46 3.74 6.88 -17.76
CA ILE A 46 2.86 7.97 -18.20
C ILE A 46 2.81 8.03 -19.73
N THR A 47 3.96 7.90 -20.40
CA THR A 47 4.04 7.93 -21.86
C THR A 47 3.32 6.72 -22.48
N THR A 48 3.41 5.54 -21.87
CA THR A 48 2.71 4.33 -22.33
C THR A 48 1.19 4.43 -22.18
N ASN A 49 0.71 5.12 -21.14
CA ASN A 49 -0.72 5.27 -20.88
C ASN A 49 -1.34 6.52 -21.48
N ALA A 50 -0.54 7.47 -21.97
CA ALA A 50 -1.00 8.68 -22.62
C ALA A 50 -1.81 8.37 -23.90
N ILE A 51 -2.71 9.28 -24.24
CA ILE A 51 -3.57 9.18 -25.43
C ILE A 51 -2.78 9.47 -26.70
N GLY A 52 -1.78 10.34 -26.59
CA GLY A 52 -0.94 10.80 -27.69
C GLY A 52 -0.17 12.05 -27.29
N THR A 53 0.19 12.85 -28.29
CA THR A 53 0.87 14.13 -28.11
C THR A 53 0.12 15.26 -28.81
N ASP A 54 0.22 16.49 -28.28
CA ASP A 54 -0.25 17.69 -28.97
C ASP A 54 0.74 18.17 -30.06
N GLU A 55 0.41 19.29 -30.70
CA GLU A 55 1.23 19.89 -31.77
C GLU A 55 2.61 20.36 -31.28
N ASP A 56 2.73 20.65 -29.99
CA ASP A 56 3.98 21.07 -29.34
C ASP A 56 4.79 19.88 -28.80
N GLY A 57 4.27 18.66 -28.94
CA GLY A 57 4.90 17.42 -28.48
C GLY A 57 4.68 17.10 -27.00
N ASN A 58 3.78 17.79 -26.31
CA ASN A 58 3.42 17.48 -24.94
C ASN A 58 2.45 16.29 -24.91
N LEU A 59 2.51 15.48 -23.84
CA LEU A 59 1.64 14.32 -23.68
C LEU A 59 0.21 14.74 -23.37
N LEU A 60 -0.75 14.06 -24.02
CA LEU A 60 -2.19 14.23 -23.81
C LEU A 60 -2.73 13.15 -22.88
N ILE A 61 -3.44 13.57 -21.84
CA ILE A 61 -3.98 12.73 -20.78
C ILE A 61 -5.44 13.10 -20.51
N ASP A 62 -6.27 12.10 -20.28
CA ASP A 62 -7.62 12.20 -19.77
C ASP A 62 -7.75 11.48 -18.42
N GLU A 63 -8.96 11.49 -17.86
CA GLU A 63 -9.24 10.80 -16.61
C GLU A 63 -8.91 9.30 -16.65
N ALA A 64 -9.19 8.62 -17.76
CA ALA A 64 -8.94 7.18 -17.89
C ALA A 64 -7.45 6.84 -17.87
N SER A 65 -6.65 7.57 -18.64
CA SER A 65 -5.19 7.42 -18.69
C SER A 65 -4.52 7.83 -17.38
N TYR A 66 -5.03 8.87 -16.71
CA TYR A 66 -4.59 9.23 -15.36
C TYR A 66 -4.86 8.10 -14.36
N ASN A 67 -6.11 7.64 -14.25
CA ASN A 67 -6.50 6.60 -13.29
C ASN A 67 -5.74 5.31 -13.53
N LYS A 68 -5.60 4.89 -14.79
CA LYS A 68 -4.80 3.71 -15.16
C LYS A 68 -3.35 3.85 -14.70
N THR A 69 -2.73 5.01 -14.93
CA THR A 69 -1.36 5.27 -14.48
C THR A 69 -1.27 5.25 -12.96
N PHE A 70 -2.22 5.86 -12.27
CA PHE A 70 -2.25 5.89 -10.81
C PHE A 70 -2.37 4.48 -10.21
N ASP A 71 -3.26 3.65 -10.76
CA ASP A 71 -3.47 2.27 -10.32
C ASP A 71 -2.22 1.42 -10.54
N GLU A 72 -1.59 1.52 -11.72
CA GLU A 72 -0.36 0.78 -12.03
C GLU A 72 0.79 1.16 -11.09
N VAL A 73 0.94 2.45 -10.77
CA VAL A 73 1.96 2.92 -9.82
C VAL A 73 1.65 2.43 -8.41
N SER A 74 0.39 2.47 -8.00
CA SER A 74 -0.02 2.00 -6.67
C SER A 74 0.28 0.50 -6.50
N ILE A 75 -0.05 -0.32 -7.51
CA ILE A 75 0.28 -1.75 -7.53
C ILE A 75 1.81 -1.95 -7.49
N TRP A 76 2.57 -1.16 -8.25
CA TRP A 76 4.02 -1.23 -8.25
C TRP A 76 4.61 -0.94 -6.86
N LEU A 77 4.21 0.17 -6.24
CA LEU A 77 4.65 0.56 -4.90
C LEU A 77 4.34 -0.53 -3.88
N HIS A 78 3.13 -1.08 -3.92
CA HIS A 78 2.70 -2.16 -3.04
C HIS A 78 3.57 -3.41 -3.21
N ASN A 79 3.79 -3.86 -4.45
CA ASN A 79 4.55 -5.09 -4.74
C ASN A 79 6.02 -4.94 -4.36
N VAL A 80 6.64 -3.79 -4.65
CA VAL A 80 8.03 -3.52 -4.23
C VAL A 80 8.12 -3.43 -2.71
N GLY A 81 7.12 -2.82 -2.05
CA GLY A 81 7.03 -2.78 -0.59
C GLY A 81 7.01 -4.18 0.03
N LEU A 82 6.15 -5.07 -0.46
CA LEU A 82 6.10 -6.46 -0.01
C LEU A 82 7.41 -7.20 -0.26
N ALA A 83 8.04 -7.02 -1.43
CA ALA A 83 9.33 -7.63 -1.73
C ALA A 83 10.44 -7.15 -0.78
N LYS A 84 10.47 -5.85 -0.45
CA LYS A 84 11.40 -5.30 0.54
C LYS A 84 11.18 -5.88 1.93
N LEU A 85 9.93 -6.00 2.37
CA LEU A 85 9.59 -6.64 3.65
C LEU A 85 10.03 -8.10 3.68
N ALA A 86 9.86 -8.82 2.56
CA ALA A 86 10.29 -10.21 2.45
C ALA A 86 11.81 -10.34 2.49
N ALA A 87 12.53 -9.48 1.77
CA ALA A 87 13.99 -9.43 1.79
C ALA A 87 14.54 -9.08 3.19
N ALA A 88 13.81 -8.28 3.96
CA ALA A 88 14.12 -7.96 5.36
C ALA A 88 13.72 -9.06 6.35
N GLY A 89 13.12 -10.17 5.89
CA GLY A 89 12.66 -11.28 6.73
C GLY A 89 11.46 -10.93 7.62
N ARG A 90 10.71 -9.87 7.28
CA ARG A 90 9.51 -9.43 8.02
C ARG A 90 8.25 -10.13 7.56
N VAL A 91 8.20 -10.53 6.29
CA VAL A 91 7.15 -11.37 5.73
C VAL A 91 7.80 -12.54 5.02
N GLU A 92 7.10 -13.67 4.95
CA GLU A 92 7.48 -14.79 4.11
C GLU A 92 6.78 -14.68 2.76
N CYS A 93 7.39 -15.24 1.71
CA CYS A 93 6.78 -15.29 0.39
C CYS A 93 7.09 -16.61 -0.32
N ALA A 94 6.13 -17.08 -1.12
CA ALA A 94 6.34 -18.15 -2.08
C ALA A 94 5.45 -18.00 -3.31
N TRP A 95 5.81 -18.71 -4.37
CA TRP A 95 5.01 -18.84 -5.57
C TRP A 95 3.91 -19.89 -5.39
N ASP A 96 2.64 -19.50 -5.54
CA ASP A 96 1.52 -20.43 -5.62
C ASP A 96 1.24 -20.79 -7.09
N SER A 97 1.64 -21.99 -7.49
CA SER A 97 1.44 -22.48 -8.86
C SER A 97 -0.03 -22.68 -9.25
N LYS A 98 -0.97 -22.80 -8.29
CA LYS A 98 -2.39 -22.96 -8.60
C LYS A 98 -3.04 -21.62 -8.92
N LEU A 99 -2.68 -20.58 -8.17
CA LEU A 99 -3.18 -19.22 -8.35
C LEU A 99 -2.34 -18.43 -9.36
N ASN A 100 -1.13 -18.93 -9.69
CA ASN A 100 -0.17 -18.28 -10.59
C ASN A 100 0.23 -16.88 -10.09
N GLU A 101 0.49 -16.79 -8.79
CA GLU A 101 0.83 -15.54 -8.10
C GLU A 101 1.87 -15.76 -6.99
N MET A 102 2.54 -14.67 -6.60
CA MET A 102 3.36 -14.65 -5.38
C MET A 102 2.47 -14.37 -4.18
N THR A 103 2.45 -15.28 -3.22
CA THR A 103 1.71 -15.11 -1.95
C THR A 103 2.66 -14.65 -0.86
N PHE A 104 2.17 -13.75 0.00
CA PHE A 104 2.91 -13.21 1.15
C PHE A 104 2.14 -13.50 2.45
N TRP A 105 2.83 -13.85 3.52
CA TRP A 105 2.23 -14.06 4.84
C TRP A 105 3.18 -13.70 5.99
N LEU A 106 2.64 -13.53 7.19
CA LEU A 106 3.45 -13.24 8.38
C LEU A 106 4.17 -14.51 8.88
N PRO A 107 5.42 -14.39 9.36
CA PRO A 107 6.13 -15.51 9.97
C PRO A 107 5.35 -16.08 11.15
N SER A 108 5.40 -17.41 11.34
CA SER A 108 4.66 -18.09 12.42
C SER A 108 5.02 -17.58 13.83
N SER A 109 6.24 -17.06 14.01
CA SER A 109 6.69 -16.44 15.27
C SER A 109 5.95 -15.14 15.59
N GLU A 110 5.53 -14.37 14.58
CA GLU A 110 4.84 -13.08 14.76
C GLU A 110 3.32 -13.23 14.96
N LEU A 111 2.74 -14.38 14.63
CA LEU A 111 1.32 -14.69 14.86
C LEU A 111 0.93 -14.87 16.33
N THR A 112 1.89 -14.82 17.27
CA THR A 112 1.65 -15.01 18.71
C THR A 112 1.21 -13.74 19.45
N LEU A 113 1.12 -12.59 18.78
CA LEU A 113 0.69 -11.33 19.39
C LEU A 113 -0.72 -10.94 18.91
N LYS A 114 -1.73 -11.65 19.40
CA LYS A 114 -3.14 -11.24 19.60
C LYS A 114 -3.98 -12.45 20.01
N SER A 115 -3.73 -13.02 21.18
CA SER A 115 -4.83 -13.69 21.90
C SER A 115 -5.69 -12.61 22.56
N GLU A 116 -7.00 -12.66 22.35
CA GLU A 116 -8.02 -11.76 22.91
C GLU A 116 -8.18 -11.86 24.45
N ASP A 117 -7.13 -12.24 25.18
CA ASP A 117 -7.16 -12.49 26.62
C ASP A 117 -6.79 -11.27 27.48
N ASP A 118 -6.38 -10.15 26.87
CA ASP A 118 -6.06 -8.88 27.56
C ASP A 118 -7.25 -7.92 27.69
N ALA A 119 -8.49 -8.43 27.63
CA ALA A 119 -9.62 -7.70 28.19
C ALA A 119 -9.47 -7.63 29.73
N PRO A 120 -9.56 -6.44 30.36
CA PRO A 120 -9.41 -6.34 31.81
C PRO A 120 -10.50 -7.17 32.51
N LYS A 121 -10.11 -8.30 33.11
CA LYS A 121 -11.02 -9.18 33.85
C LYS A 121 -11.78 -8.35 34.90
N PRO A 122 -13.12 -8.36 34.93
CA PRO A 122 -13.87 -7.64 35.93
C PRO A 122 -13.49 -8.17 37.32
N LYS A 123 -13.05 -7.28 38.22
CA LYS A 123 -12.72 -7.59 39.61
C LYS A 123 -13.90 -8.31 40.26
N ARG A 124 -13.81 -9.64 40.41
CA ARG A 124 -14.78 -10.43 41.18
C ARG A 124 -14.74 -9.93 42.63
N LYS A 125 -15.75 -9.18 43.06
CA LYS A 125 -15.98 -8.89 44.48
C LYS A 125 -16.17 -10.23 45.19
N SER A 126 -15.23 -10.60 46.06
CA SER A 126 -15.36 -11.78 46.91
C SER A 126 -16.55 -11.57 47.86
N ILE A 127 -17.66 -12.24 47.60
CA ILE A 127 -18.75 -12.34 48.57
C ILE A 127 -18.27 -13.30 49.66
N ARG A 128 -17.85 -12.75 50.81
CA ARG A 128 -17.58 -13.51 52.03
C ARG A 128 -18.89 -14.16 52.50
N ARG A 129 -18.98 -15.49 52.41
CA ARG A 129 -20.02 -16.28 53.10
C ARG A 129 -19.79 -16.18 54.60
N ASN A 130 -20.61 -15.42 55.30
CA ASN A 130 -20.66 -15.49 56.76
C ASN A 130 -21.46 -16.72 57.19
N LYS A 131 -20.74 -17.68 57.76
CA LYS A 131 -21.27 -18.85 58.46
C LYS A 131 -21.76 -18.36 59.83
N LYS A 132 -23.08 -18.22 60.03
CA LYS A 132 -23.64 -18.09 61.39
C LYS A 132 -24.07 -19.48 61.87
N ASN A 133 -23.49 -19.88 62.98
CA ASN A 133 -23.74 -21.11 63.71
C ASN A 133 -25.12 -21.12 64.36
N LYS A 134 -25.62 -22.34 64.57
CA LYS A 134 -26.77 -22.74 65.38
C LYS A 134 -26.71 -22.18 66.81
N GLU A 135 -27.89 -21.86 67.34
CA GLU A 135 -28.39 -22.41 68.61
C GLU A 135 -29.77 -23.01 68.35
#